data_AF-A0A527GIX6-F1
#
_entry.id   AF-A0A527GIX6-F1
#
_cell.length_a   1.000
_cell.length_b   1.000
_cell.length_c   1.000
_cell.angle_alpha   90.00
_cell.angle_beta   90.00
_cell.angle_gamma   90.00
#
_symmetry.space_group_name_H-M   'P 1'
#
loop_
_entity.id
_entity.type
_entity.pdbx_description
1 polymer ?
#
loop_
_entity_poly.entity_id
_entity_poly.type
_entity_poly.pdbx_seq_one_letter_code
_entity_poly.pdbx_strand_id
1 'polypeptide(L)'
;YGLTSQIRRSATSIPANIAEGYGRDNRGSYQQFLRIAQGSLKEFETHLQIAERIGLATHDQASQLLTSTEGIGKMLRQLIFKLAPE
;
A
#
# COMPACT_ATOMS: atom_id res chain seq x y z
N TYR A 1 -21.06 -3.69 -3.63
CA TYR A 1 -20.52 -2.58 -2.82
C TYR A 1 -19.29 -2.91 -1.96
N GLY A 2 -19.04 -4.17 -1.56
CA GLY A 2 -17.91 -4.53 -0.68
C GLY A 2 -16.52 -4.23 -1.24
N LEU A 3 -16.17 -4.83 -2.38
CA LEU A 3 -14.81 -4.77 -2.95
C LEU A 3 -14.37 -3.35 -3.31
N THR A 4 -15.22 -2.55 -3.96
CA THR A 4 -14.92 -1.13 -4.25
C THR A 4 -14.56 -0.34 -2.99
N SER A 5 -15.27 -0.61 -1.89
CA SER A 5 -14.98 0.05 -0.61
C SER A 5 -13.65 -0.41 0.00
N GLN A 6 -13.31 -1.70 -0.13
CA GLN A 6 -12.04 -2.26 0.35
C GLN A 6 -10.84 -1.74 -0.46
N ILE A 7 -10.98 -1.65 -1.78
CA ILE A 7 -9.98 -1.04 -2.68
C ILE A 7 -9.73 0.42 -2.29
N ARG A 8 -10.79 1.21 -2.11
CA ARG A 8 -10.65 2.62 -1.71
C ARG A 8 -9.97 2.75 -0.35
N ARG A 9 -10.40 1.98 0.66
CA ARG A 9 -9.81 2.02 2.00
C ARG A 9 -8.34 1.63 2.02
N SER A 10 -7.98 0.52 1.38
CA SER A 10 -6.57 0.07 1.30
C SER A 10 -5.71 1.10 0.56
N ALA A 11 -6.18 1.65 -0.56
CA ALA A 11 -5.48 2.71 -1.29
C ALA A 11 -5.25 3.97 -0.45
N THR A 12 -6.28 4.47 0.25
CA THR A 12 -6.16 5.67 1.10
C THR A 12 -5.36 5.43 2.37
N SER A 13 -5.33 4.18 2.86
CA SER A 13 -4.60 3.79 4.07
C SER A 13 -3.08 3.87 3.88
N ILE A 14 -2.57 3.65 2.66
CA ILE A 14 -1.13 3.72 2.36
C ILE A 14 -0.56 5.11 2.70
N PRO A 15 -1.01 6.23 2.09
CA PRO A 15 -0.48 7.55 2.43
C PRO A 15 -0.86 7.99 3.84
N ALA A 16 -2.03 7.59 4.36
CA ALA A 16 -2.44 7.93 5.73
C ALA A 16 -1.45 7.38 6.77
N ASN A 17 -1.06 6.10 6.65
CA ASN A 17 -0.09 5.50 7.57
C ASN A 17 1.32 6.09 7.39
N ILE A 18 1.73 6.44 6.16
CA ILE A 18 3.02 7.12 5.95
C ILE A 18 3.05 8.46 6.70
N ALA A 19 2.00 9.28 6.54
CA ALA A 19 1.90 10.58 7.18
C ALA A 19 1.79 10.47 8.71
N GLU A 20 0.94 9.55 9.20
CA GLU A 20 0.78 9.32 10.63
C GLU A 20 2.08 8.84 11.29
N GLY A 21 2.80 7.92 10.63
CA GLY A 21 4.09 7.45 11.08
C GLY A 21 5.15 8.55 11.13
N TYR A 22 5.18 9.42 10.11
CA TYR A 22 6.10 10.54 10.06
C TYR A 22 5.85 11.55 11.19
N GLY A 23 4.59 11.72 11.62
CA GLY A 23 4.23 12.54 12.76
C GLY A 23 4.57 11.95 14.13
N ARG A 24 5.24 10.79 14.21
CA ARG A 24 5.66 10.17 15.48
C ARG A 24 7.07 10.62 15.86
N ASP A 25 7.31 10.80 17.16
CA ASP A 25 8.57 11.35 17.69
C ASP A 25 9.78 10.38 17.68
N ASN A 26 9.64 9.17 17.11
CA ASN A 26 10.75 8.22 17.07
C ASN A 26 10.74 7.33 15.81
N ARG A 27 11.95 6.91 15.41
CA ARG A 27 12.19 6.10 14.19
C ARG A 27 11.50 4.74 14.25
N GLY A 28 11.41 4.11 15.42
CA GLY A 28 10.78 2.80 15.59
C GLY A 28 9.28 2.84 15.27
N SER A 29 8.57 3.81 15.83
CA SER A 29 7.16 4.06 15.52
C SER A 29 6.98 4.39 14.04
N TYR A 30 7.83 5.26 13.45
CA TYR A 30 7.73 5.53 12.02
C TYR A 30 7.89 4.25 11.18
N GLN A 31 8.86 3.40 11.51
CA GLN A 31 9.06 2.12 10.82
C GLN A 31 7.85 1.19 10.95
N GLN A 32 7.20 1.13 12.11
CA GLN A 32 5.97 0.36 12.31
C GLN A 32 4.85 0.83 11.39
N PHE A 33 4.61 2.14 11.31
CA PHE A 33 3.60 2.72 10.43
C PHE A 33 3.89 2.49 8.95
N LEU A 34 5.14 2.54 8.53
CA LEU A 34 5.54 2.19 7.17
C LEU A 34 5.27 0.71 6.84
N ARG A 35 5.44 -0.19 7.81
CA ARG A 35 5.05 -1.61 7.64
C ARG A 35 3.53 -1.77 7.51
N ILE A 36 2.73 -0.97 8.22
CA ILE A 36 1.27 -0.94 8.05
C ILE A 36 0.92 -0.43 6.64
N ALA A 37 1.56 0.64 6.17
CA ALA A 37 1.38 1.14 4.80
C ALA A 37 1.75 0.07 3.75
N GLN A 38 2.83 -0.69 3.98
CA GLN A 38 3.20 -1.82 3.13
C GLN A 38 2.13 -2.93 3.14
N GLY A 39 1.53 -3.23 4.29
CA GLY A 39 0.40 -4.16 4.40
C GLY A 39 -0.81 -3.69 3.59
N SER A 40 -1.20 -2.41 3.73
CA SER A 40 -2.29 -1.82 2.95
C SER A 40 -2.02 -1.84 1.45
N LEU A 41 -0.77 -1.66 1.01
CA LEU A 41 -0.38 -1.81 -0.40
C LEU A 41 -0.62 -3.24 -0.89
N LYS A 42 -0.27 -4.26 -0.10
CA LYS A 42 -0.50 -5.67 -0.44
C LYS A 42 -1.99 -6.02 -0.51
N GLU A 43 -2.79 -5.51 0.42
CA GLU A 43 -4.24 -5.66 0.34
C GLU A 43 -4.82 -5.02 -0.92
N PHE A 44 -4.37 -3.82 -1.29
CA PHE A 44 -4.80 -3.15 -2.51
C PHE A 44 -4.46 -3.97 -3.76
N GLU A 45 -3.22 -4.47 -3.87
CA GLU A 45 -2.80 -5.36 -4.96
C GLU A 45 -3.68 -6.62 -5.07
N THR A 46 -3.95 -7.28 -3.94
CA THR A 46 -4.81 -8.46 -3.91
C THR A 46 -6.24 -8.13 -4.35
N HIS A 47 -6.81 -7.03 -3.89
CA HIS A 47 -8.16 -6.63 -4.29
C HIS A 47 -8.24 -6.28 -5.79
N LEU A 48 -7.19 -5.69 -6.39
CA LEU A 48 -7.13 -5.46 -7.84
C LEU A 48 -7.12 -6.77 -8.63
N GLN A 49 -6.32 -7.75 -8.20
CA GLN A 49 -6.30 -9.08 -8.84
C GLN A 49 -7.65 -9.77 -8.73
N ILE A 50 -8.34 -9.64 -7.60
CA ILE A 50 -9.70 -10.17 -7.44
C ILE A 50 -10.67 -9.45 -8.37
N ALA A 51 -10.61 -8.10 -8.42
CA ALA A 51 -11.48 -7.30 -9.27
C ALA A 51 -11.36 -7.67 -10.76
N GLU A 52 -10.14 -7.92 -11.23
CA GLU A 52 -9.88 -8.43 -12.58
C GLU A 52 -10.54 -9.80 -12.80
N ARG A 53 -10.30 -10.77 -11.89
CA ARG A 53 -10.81 -12.15 -12.01
C ARG A 53 -12.33 -12.24 -12.06
N ILE A 54 -13.03 -11.31 -11.42
CA ILE A 54 -14.50 -11.27 -11.39
C ILE A 54 -15.09 -10.29 -12.40
N GLY A 55 -14.27 -9.73 -13.30
CA GLY A 55 -14.72 -8.86 -14.39
C GLY A 55 -15.15 -7.44 -13.97
N LEU A 56 -14.74 -6.97 -12.78
CA LEU A 56 -15.00 -5.60 -12.32
C LEU A 56 -13.95 -4.59 -12.81
N ALA A 57 -12.78 -5.06 -13.25
CA ALA A 57 -11.74 -4.27 -13.89
C ALA A 57 -11.22 -5.03 -15.11
N THR A 58 -10.85 -4.31 -16.17
CA THR A 58 -10.16 -4.94 -17.30
C THR A 58 -8.73 -5.30 -16.93
N HIS A 59 -8.13 -6.23 -17.67
CA HIS A 59 -6.71 -6.57 -17.51
C HIS A 59 -5.82 -5.33 -17.59
N ASP A 60 -6.05 -4.46 -18.57
CA ASP A 60 -5.27 -3.23 -18.75
C ASP A 60 -5.40 -2.28 -17.55
N GLN A 61 -6.61 -2.10 -17.02
CA GLN A 61 -6.85 -1.27 -15.83
C GLN A 61 -6.15 -1.83 -14.60
N ALA A 62 -6.26 -3.14 -14.36
CA ALA A 62 -5.62 -3.80 -13.22
C ALA A 62 -4.08 -3.75 -13.36
N SER A 63 -3.56 -4.07 -14.55
CA SER A 63 -2.12 -4.09 -14.86
C SER A 63 -1.47 -2.70 -14.71
N GLN A 64 -2.14 -1.64 -15.19
CA GLN A 64 -1.64 -0.27 -15.04
C GLN A 64 -1.52 0.13 -13.56
N LEU A 65 -2.52 -0.22 -12.75
CA LEU A 65 -2.51 0.06 -11.32
C LEU A 65 -1.47 -0.80 -10.58
N LEU A 66 -1.37 -2.09 -10.87
CA LEU A 66 -0.36 -3.00 -10.29
C LEU A 66 1.07 -2.55 -10.62
N THR A 67 1.32 -2.07 -11.85
CA THR A 67 2.63 -1.51 -12.22
C THR A 67 2.96 -0.28 -11.36
N SER A 68 1.95 0.55 -11.06
CA SER A 68 2.12 1.72 -10.18
C SER A 68 2.42 1.30 -8.73
N THR A 69 1.85 0.20 -8.23
CA THR A 69 2.12 -0.29 -6.87
C THR A 69 3.53 -0.81 -6.71
N GLU A 70 4.18 -1.33 -7.76
CA GLU A 70 5.56 -1.79 -7.69
C GLU A 70 6.53 -0.69 -7.27
N GLY A 71 6.37 0.51 -7.86
CA GLY A 71 7.17 1.69 -7.52
C GLY A 71 6.99 2.09 -6.07
N ILE A 72 5.73 2.18 -5.62
CA ILE A 72 5.39 2.50 -4.22
C ILE A 72 5.97 1.47 -3.26
N GLY A 73 5.85 0.18 -3.60
CA GLY A 73 6.39 -0.91 -2.78
C GLY A 73 7.91 -0.88 -2.68
N LYS A 74 8.63 -0.53 -3.76
CA LYS A 74 10.08 -0.35 -3.74
C LYS A 74 10.47 0.82 -2.83
N MET A 75 9.80 1.97 -2.95
CA MET A 75 10.06 3.15 -2.11
C MET A 75 9.81 2.86 -0.62
N LEU A 76 8.70 2.22 -0.28
CA LEU A 76 8.37 1.83 1.09
C LEU A 76 9.43 0.91 1.68
N ARG A 77 9.82 -0.15 0.97
CA ARG A 77 10.84 -1.10 1.44
C ARG A 77 12.18 -0.43 1.68
N GLN A 78 12.63 0.42 0.75
CA GLN A 78 13.89 1.15 0.91
C GLN A 78 13.86 2.10 2.11
N LEU A 79 12.74 2.79 2.34
CA LEU A 79 12.58 3.67 3.48
C LEU A 79 12.57 2.90 4.81
N ILE A 80 11.83 1.79 4.89
CA ILE A 80 11.81 0.90 6.06
C ILE A 80 13.22 0.41 6.39
N PHE A 81 13.99 0.02 5.37
CA PHE A 81 15.37 -0.45 5.54
C PHE A 81 16.29 0.66 6.05
N LYS A 82 16.22 1.87 5.49
CA LYS A 82 17.01 3.03 5.96
C LYS A 82 16.69 3.48 7.39
N LEU A 83 15.53 3.09 7.92
CA LEU A 83 15.12 3.40 9.29
C LEU A 83 15.47 2.31 10.30
N ALA A 84 15.96 1.15 9.86
CA ALA A 84 16.44 0.12 10.76
C ALA A 84 17.66 0.63 11.57
N PRO A 85 17.78 0.25 12.85
CA PRO A 85 19.00 0.50 13.61
C PRO A 85 20.20 -0.18 12.94
N GLU A 86 21.38 0.44 13.04
CA GLU A 86 22.66 -0.13 12.64
C GLU A 86 23.01 -1.40 13.42
#